data_AF-A0A7G3APR4-F1
#
_entry.id   AF-A0A7G3APR4-F1
#
_cell.length_a   1.000
_cell.length_b   1.000
_cell.length_c   1.000
_cell.angle_alpha   90.00
_cell.angle_beta   90.00
_cell.angle_gamma   90.00
#
_symmetry.space_group_name_H-M   'P 1'
#
loop_
_entity.id
_entity.type
_entity.pdbx_description
1 polymer ?
#
loop_
_entity_poly.entity_id
_entity_poly.type
_entity_poly.pdbx_seq_one_letter_code
_entity_poly.pdbx_strand_id
1 'polypeptide(L)'
;MPIIYLFSMLFHVPSSGFTNSAMIGIFTGVAFFNVVFVLRIPSLELVHVADGMTWAFLLFPHFALSNGLSNLNTLNTFIPLCNTLCNWPSEECCMPQLPDQCCVQGYFDFTDPGIGRDLVYMAVVGVIMFGILLIKETRVLEGVFYRGKKVIEAPIPETEEESGLLDSDVQAEKNRIREMTLADIENHNLILKDMTKYYGKFLAVNQLCVGVDAGSCFGLLGVNGAGKTSTFKMLTGDEMISRGEAWVRGISIKSDMKSVHQIIGYCPQFDALLDDLTGRETLYIFCLLRGISTQRMKGLSEQLAVELNFMQHIDKKVKEYSGGNKRKLSTAVSLIGNPSVVYLDEPTTGMDPGAKRHLWNIVCKQRDSGKSIILTSHSMEECEALCSRLAIMVNGEFKCLGSTQHLKNKFFSFYNFFLNFN
;
A
#
# COMPACT_ATOMS: atom_id res chain seq x y z
N MET A 1 -7.92 -19.53 -2.27
CA MET A 1 -7.26 -18.25 -2.61
C MET A 1 -7.46 -17.15 -1.57
N PRO A 2 -8.69 -16.76 -1.15
CA PRO A 2 -8.86 -15.64 -0.19
C PRO A 2 -8.16 -15.86 1.16
N ILE A 3 -8.21 -17.10 1.68
CA ILE A 3 -7.52 -17.49 2.92
C ILE A 3 -6.01 -17.27 2.85
N ILE A 4 -5.38 -17.67 1.73
CA ILE A 4 -3.93 -17.53 1.55
C ILE A 4 -3.55 -16.04 1.50
N TYR A 5 -4.37 -15.19 0.89
CA TYR A 5 -4.15 -13.76 0.85
C TYR A 5 -4.29 -13.10 2.24
N LEU A 6 -5.27 -13.55 3.05
CA LEU A 6 -5.38 -13.10 4.44
C LEU A 6 -4.17 -13.55 5.28
N PHE A 7 -3.67 -14.77 5.08
CA PHE A 7 -2.46 -15.25 5.73
C PHE A 7 -1.20 -14.51 5.26
N SER A 8 -1.08 -14.15 3.98
CA SER A 8 0.09 -13.44 3.47
C SER A 8 0.30 -12.08 4.15
N MET A 9 -0.77 -11.47 4.66
CA MET A 9 -0.69 -10.21 5.41
C MET A 9 -0.03 -10.34 6.79
N LEU A 10 0.13 -11.55 7.33
CA LEU A 10 0.85 -11.78 8.60
C LEU A 10 2.38 -11.78 8.41
N PHE A 11 2.85 -11.87 7.16
CA PHE A 11 4.26 -12.01 6.85
C PHE A 11 4.79 -10.76 6.15
N HIS A 12 5.88 -10.20 6.68
CA HIS A 12 6.55 -9.04 6.07
C HIS A 12 7.47 -9.45 4.90
N VAL A 13 7.90 -10.71 4.84
CA VAL A 13 8.84 -11.22 3.82
C VAL A 13 8.12 -12.18 2.88
N PRO A 14 8.13 -11.95 1.54
CA PRO A 14 7.38 -12.76 0.58
C PRO A 14 7.77 -14.25 0.58
N SER A 15 9.07 -14.56 0.63
CA SER A 15 9.56 -15.95 0.61
C SER A 15 9.14 -16.74 1.85
N SER A 16 9.25 -16.13 3.03
CA SER A 16 8.77 -16.71 4.29
C SER A 16 7.25 -16.89 4.27
N GLY A 17 6.51 -15.91 3.73
CA GLY A 17 5.06 -16.01 3.57
C GLY A 17 4.63 -17.19 2.70
N PHE A 18 5.32 -17.42 1.58
CA PHE A 18 5.08 -18.59 0.72
C PHE A 18 5.36 -19.90 1.46
N THR A 19 6.56 -20.06 2.03
CA THR A 19 6.96 -21.29 2.72
C THR A 19 6.02 -21.64 3.87
N ASN A 20 5.67 -20.67 4.71
CA ASN A 20 4.79 -20.90 5.85
C ASN A 20 3.34 -21.20 5.41
N SER A 21 2.83 -20.48 4.41
CA SER A 21 1.48 -20.75 3.89
C SER A 21 1.40 -22.13 3.25
N ALA A 22 2.43 -22.54 2.51
CA ALA A 22 2.54 -23.88 1.94
C ALA A 22 2.63 -24.95 3.02
N MET A 23 3.45 -24.74 4.06
CA MET A 23 3.58 -25.66 5.19
C MET A 23 2.26 -25.84 5.94
N ILE A 24 1.54 -24.74 6.24
CA ILE A 24 0.22 -24.79 6.87
C ILE A 24 -0.78 -25.52 5.96
N GLY A 25 -0.78 -25.24 4.66
CA GLY A 25 -1.66 -25.91 3.70
C GLY A 25 -1.41 -27.42 3.63
N ILE A 26 -0.14 -27.84 3.57
CA ILE A 26 0.25 -29.26 3.57
C ILE A 26 -0.14 -29.91 4.90
N PHE A 27 0.15 -29.28 6.04
CA PHE A 27 -0.15 -29.83 7.35
C PHE A 27 -1.67 -29.98 7.56
N THR A 28 -2.44 -28.92 7.29
CA THR A 28 -3.91 -28.95 7.43
C THR A 28 -4.58 -29.88 6.42
N GLY A 29 -4.00 -30.09 5.23
CA GLY A 29 -4.49 -31.06 4.26
C GLY A 29 -4.16 -32.51 4.64
N VAL A 30 -2.89 -32.82 4.87
CA VAL A 30 -2.40 -34.19 5.05
C VAL A 30 -2.60 -34.69 6.48
N ALA A 31 -2.24 -33.91 7.50
CA ALA A 31 -2.31 -34.38 8.88
C ALA A 31 -3.76 -34.56 9.33
N PHE A 32 -4.64 -33.58 9.06
CA PHE A 32 -6.05 -33.68 9.43
C PHE A 32 -6.76 -34.79 8.66
N PHE A 33 -6.44 -34.97 7.36
CA PHE A 33 -6.96 -36.09 6.59
C PHE A 33 -6.55 -37.44 7.18
N ASN A 34 -5.26 -37.64 7.48
CA ASN A 34 -4.78 -38.89 8.08
C ASN A 34 -5.41 -39.17 9.44
N VAL A 35 -5.58 -38.14 10.30
CA VAL A 35 -6.25 -38.29 11.59
C VAL A 35 -7.68 -38.78 11.40
N VAL A 36 -8.45 -38.13 10.52
CA VAL A 36 -9.84 -38.54 10.25
C VAL A 36 -9.90 -39.93 9.61
N PHE A 37 -9.01 -40.21 8.65
CA PHE A 37 -8.93 -41.51 7.97
C PHE A 37 -8.65 -42.66 8.94
N VAL A 38 -7.68 -42.48 9.85
CA VAL A 38 -7.35 -43.49 10.86
C VAL A 38 -8.52 -43.70 11.82
N LEU A 39 -9.15 -42.63 12.30
CA LEU A 39 -10.30 -42.73 13.22
C LEU A 39 -11.53 -43.39 12.58
N ARG A 40 -11.63 -43.39 11.25
CA ARG A 40 -12.70 -44.05 10.49
C ARG A 40 -12.50 -45.56 10.31
N ILE A 41 -11.36 -46.11 10.74
CA ILE A 41 -11.11 -47.55 10.68
C ILE A 41 -12.09 -48.26 11.64
N PRO A 42 -12.93 -49.19 11.16
CA PRO A 42 -13.98 -49.82 11.98
C PRO A 42 -13.48 -50.49 13.26
N SER A 43 -12.23 -50.96 13.29
CA SER A 43 -11.63 -51.63 14.45
C SER A 43 -11.40 -50.73 15.66
N LEU A 44 -11.50 -49.40 15.50
CA LEU A 44 -11.24 -48.44 16.58
C LEU A 44 -12.51 -47.96 17.30
N GLU A 45 -13.71 -48.30 16.82
CA GLU A 45 -15.02 -47.88 17.39
C GLU A 45 -15.15 -46.34 17.59
N LEU A 46 -14.39 -45.54 16.85
CA LEU A 46 -14.30 -44.07 16.99
C LEU A 46 -14.95 -43.30 15.83
N VAL A 47 -15.83 -43.95 15.05
CA VAL A 47 -16.45 -43.36 13.85
C VAL A 47 -17.21 -42.06 14.16
N HIS A 48 -17.94 -42.02 15.28
CA HIS A 48 -18.64 -40.80 15.71
C HIS A 48 -17.69 -39.63 16.02
N VAL A 49 -16.49 -39.91 16.50
CA VAL A 49 -15.45 -38.89 16.74
C VAL A 49 -14.88 -38.41 15.41
N ALA A 50 -14.65 -39.33 14.46
CA ALA A 50 -14.21 -39.00 13.12
C ALA A 50 -15.21 -38.07 12.39
N ASP A 51 -16.51 -38.33 12.51
CA ASP A 51 -17.54 -37.49 11.92
C ASP A 51 -17.55 -36.08 12.54
N GLY A 52 -17.47 -35.98 13.87
CA GLY A 52 -17.36 -34.69 14.56
C GLY A 52 -16.11 -33.89 14.15
N MET A 53 -14.95 -34.55 14.02
CA MET A 53 -13.71 -33.92 13.55
C MET A 53 -13.79 -33.51 12.09
N THR A 54 -14.47 -34.29 11.25
CA THR A 54 -14.70 -33.93 9.84
C THR A 54 -15.45 -32.61 9.74
N TRP A 55 -16.55 -32.44 10.49
CA TRP A 55 -17.28 -31.16 10.52
C TRP A 55 -16.42 -29.98 10.98
N ALA A 56 -15.56 -30.17 11.99
CA ALA A 56 -14.67 -29.13 12.47
C ALA A 56 -13.59 -28.76 11.43
N PHE A 57 -13.04 -29.77 10.73
CA PHE A 57 -11.93 -29.57 9.79
C PHE A 57 -12.37 -29.10 8.40
N LEU A 58 -13.66 -29.19 8.05
CA LEU A 58 -14.22 -28.61 6.81
C LEU A 58 -13.99 -27.09 6.68
N LEU A 59 -13.69 -26.39 7.77
CA LEU A 59 -13.25 -24.99 7.74
C LEU A 59 -11.95 -24.81 6.95
N PHE A 60 -11.09 -25.83 6.90
CA PHE A 60 -9.81 -25.80 6.19
C PHE A 60 -10.01 -26.32 4.75
N PRO A 61 -9.81 -25.48 3.72
CA PRO A 61 -10.08 -25.88 2.33
C PRO A 61 -9.22 -27.04 1.85
N HIS A 62 -7.98 -27.16 2.35
CA HIS A 62 -7.09 -28.26 1.98
C HIS A 62 -7.57 -29.60 2.56
N PHE A 63 -8.16 -29.61 3.76
CA PHE A 63 -8.80 -30.81 4.30
C PHE A 63 -10.05 -31.17 3.50
N ALA A 64 -10.94 -30.20 3.24
CA ALA A 64 -12.16 -30.42 2.47
C ALA A 64 -11.86 -30.95 1.05
N LEU A 65 -10.79 -30.47 0.41
CA LEU A 65 -10.33 -31.00 -0.88
C LEU A 65 -9.85 -32.46 -0.76
N SER A 66 -8.98 -32.77 0.21
CA SER A 66 -8.49 -34.14 0.42
C SER A 66 -9.62 -35.12 0.76
N ASN A 67 -10.53 -34.71 1.64
CA ASN A 67 -11.70 -35.50 2.03
C ASN A 67 -12.64 -35.73 0.83
N GLY A 68 -12.96 -34.67 0.08
CA GLY A 68 -13.78 -34.77 -1.12
C GLY A 68 -13.18 -35.66 -2.21
N LEU A 69 -11.86 -35.61 -2.43
CA LEU A 69 -11.18 -36.51 -3.38
C LEU A 69 -11.21 -37.97 -2.92
N SER A 70 -11.05 -38.23 -1.62
CA SER A 70 -11.15 -39.58 -1.05
C SER A 70 -12.57 -40.14 -1.18
N ASN A 71 -13.57 -39.32 -0.86
CA ASN A 71 -14.99 -39.63 -1.00
C ASN A 71 -15.35 -39.93 -2.46
N LEU A 72 -14.89 -39.11 -3.41
CA LEU A 72 -15.06 -39.33 -4.85
C LEU A 72 -14.41 -40.64 -5.31
N ASN A 73 -13.19 -40.94 -4.87
CA ASN A 73 -12.50 -42.19 -5.19
C ASN A 73 -13.24 -43.41 -4.62
N THR A 74 -13.79 -43.27 -3.41
CA THR A 74 -14.62 -44.30 -2.77
C THR A 74 -15.87 -44.57 -3.59
N LEU A 75 -16.64 -43.53 -3.90
CA LEU A 75 -17.83 -43.64 -4.74
C LEU A 75 -17.51 -44.24 -6.12
N ASN A 76 -16.43 -43.82 -6.78
CA ASN A 76 -16.03 -44.37 -8.06
C ASN A 76 -15.67 -45.87 -8.00
N THR A 77 -15.19 -46.34 -6.85
CA THR A 77 -14.86 -47.76 -6.63
C THR A 77 -16.11 -48.59 -6.31
N PHE A 78 -17.02 -48.05 -5.48
CA PHE A 78 -18.19 -48.79 -5.00
C PHE A 78 -19.40 -48.72 -5.93
N ILE A 79 -19.61 -47.62 -6.68
CA ILE A 79 -20.78 -47.48 -7.58
C ILE A 79 -20.89 -48.63 -8.60
N PRO A 80 -19.81 -49.08 -9.28
CA PRO A 80 -19.88 -50.24 -10.17
C PRO A 80 -20.35 -51.52 -9.46
N LEU A 81 -19.90 -51.74 -8.22
CA LEU A 81 -20.32 -52.87 -7.39
C LEU A 81 -21.79 -52.74 -6.99
N CYS A 82 -22.22 -51.57 -6.53
CA CYS A 82 -23.62 -51.30 -6.18
C CYS A 82 -24.55 -51.47 -7.41
N ASN A 83 -24.10 -51.06 -8.59
CA ASN A 83 -24.87 -51.23 -9.82
C ASN A 83 -25.11 -52.71 -10.14
N THR A 84 -24.13 -53.58 -9.89
CA THR A 84 -24.32 -55.04 -10.08
C THR A 84 -25.21 -55.69 -9.01
N LEU A 85 -25.29 -55.10 -7.81
CA LEU A 85 -26.00 -55.69 -6.67
C LEU A 85 -27.45 -55.23 -6.55
N CYS A 86 -27.75 -53.97 -6.87
CA CYS A 86 -29.06 -53.37 -6.58
C CYS A 86 -29.55 -52.35 -7.65
N ASN A 87 -28.97 -52.34 -8.86
CA ASN A 87 -29.30 -51.41 -9.95
C ASN A 87 -29.33 -49.94 -9.48
N TRP A 88 -28.16 -49.44 -9.05
CA TRP A 88 -27.98 -48.09 -8.53
C TRP A 88 -28.30 -46.98 -9.57
N PRO A 89 -28.91 -45.85 -9.19
CA PRO A 89 -29.39 -45.49 -7.86
C PRO A 89 -30.84 -45.98 -7.59
N SER A 90 -31.06 -46.67 -6.48
CA SER A 90 -32.40 -47.11 -6.02
C SER A 90 -32.48 -47.05 -4.48
N GLU A 91 -33.67 -46.82 -3.91
CA GLU A 91 -33.88 -46.83 -2.44
C GLU A 91 -33.67 -48.22 -1.84
N GLU A 92 -33.81 -49.28 -2.65
CA GLU A 92 -33.60 -50.68 -2.26
C GLU A 92 -32.11 -51.00 -2.01
N CYS A 93 -31.18 -50.15 -2.46
CA CYS A 93 -29.74 -50.29 -2.21
C CYS A 93 -29.32 -50.01 -0.75
N CYS A 94 -30.19 -49.45 0.09
CA CYS A 94 -29.87 -49.09 1.48
C CYS A 94 -30.34 -50.15 2.49
N MET A 95 -30.01 -51.43 2.24
CA MET A 95 -30.30 -52.54 3.16
C MET A 95 -29.07 -52.91 3.99
N PRO A 96 -29.22 -53.38 5.24
CA PRO A 96 -28.10 -53.72 6.14
C PRO A 96 -27.21 -54.88 5.67
N GLN A 97 -27.56 -55.55 4.56
CA GLN A 97 -26.77 -56.61 3.94
C GLN A 97 -25.81 -56.09 2.84
N LEU A 98 -25.96 -54.83 2.44
CA LEU A 98 -25.16 -54.14 1.43
C LEU A 98 -24.18 -53.17 2.10
N PRO A 99 -23.04 -52.85 1.46
CA PRO A 99 -22.14 -51.82 1.97
C PRO A 99 -22.86 -50.47 2.09
N ASP A 100 -22.71 -49.77 3.22
CA ASP A 100 -23.35 -48.47 3.48
C ASP A 100 -23.07 -47.43 2.39
N GLN A 101 -21.95 -47.58 1.66
CA GLN A 101 -21.58 -46.73 0.53
C GLN A 101 -22.57 -46.79 -0.65
N CYS A 102 -23.40 -47.84 -0.74
CA CYS A 102 -24.43 -47.98 -1.78
C CYS A 102 -25.72 -47.19 -1.47
N CYS A 103 -25.88 -46.66 -0.25
CA CYS A 103 -27.08 -45.91 0.15
C CYS A 103 -27.16 -44.49 -0.45
N VAL A 104 -26.04 -43.98 -0.98
CA VAL A 104 -25.92 -42.63 -1.54
C VAL A 104 -26.65 -42.52 -2.87
N GLN A 105 -27.46 -41.47 -3.08
CA GLN A 105 -28.28 -41.32 -4.29
C GLN A 105 -27.54 -40.65 -5.47
N GLY A 106 -26.35 -40.11 -5.24
CA GLY A 106 -25.52 -39.50 -6.28
C GLY A 106 -24.18 -38.99 -5.74
N TYR A 107 -23.26 -38.64 -6.64
CA TYR A 107 -21.95 -38.12 -6.24
C TYR A 107 -22.05 -36.87 -5.33
N PHE A 108 -23.03 -35.99 -5.58
CA PHE A 108 -23.23 -34.72 -4.88
C PHE A 108 -24.11 -34.82 -3.62
N ASP A 109 -24.33 -36.02 -3.09
CA ASP A 109 -25.11 -36.17 -1.86
C ASP A 109 -24.40 -35.49 -0.66
N PHE A 110 -25.18 -35.13 0.36
CA PHE A 110 -24.70 -34.50 1.59
C PHE A 110 -24.34 -35.51 2.68
N THR A 111 -24.81 -36.74 2.54
CA THR A 111 -24.45 -37.87 3.42
C THR A 111 -23.09 -38.41 3.02
N ASP A 112 -22.27 -38.85 3.98
CA ASP A 112 -21.01 -39.52 3.67
C ASP A 112 -21.29 -40.87 2.97
N PRO A 113 -20.55 -41.27 1.92
CA PRO A 113 -19.36 -40.65 1.30
C PRO A 113 -19.62 -39.67 0.13
N GLY A 114 -20.73 -38.93 0.09
CA GLY A 114 -20.99 -37.85 -0.88
C GLY A 114 -20.06 -36.64 -0.74
N ILE A 115 -19.90 -35.86 -1.82
CA ILE A 115 -19.04 -34.66 -1.85
C ILE A 115 -19.82 -33.34 -1.68
N GLY A 116 -21.15 -33.38 -1.61
CA GLY A 116 -22.01 -32.20 -1.58
C GLY A 116 -21.71 -31.29 -0.39
N ARG A 117 -21.49 -31.88 0.78
CA ARG A 117 -21.09 -31.17 1.99
C ARG A 117 -19.75 -30.43 1.83
N ASP A 118 -18.72 -31.09 1.30
CA ASP A 118 -17.38 -30.50 1.12
C ASP A 118 -17.43 -29.28 0.19
N LEU A 119 -18.18 -29.39 -0.93
CA LEU A 119 -18.33 -28.31 -1.91
C LEU A 119 -19.05 -27.09 -1.33
N VAL A 120 -20.17 -27.30 -0.61
CA VAL A 120 -20.92 -26.20 0.01
C VAL A 120 -20.08 -25.50 1.07
N TYR A 121 -19.36 -26.24 1.91
CA TYR A 121 -18.48 -25.65 2.91
C TYR A 121 -17.35 -24.85 2.28
N MET A 122 -16.68 -25.38 1.24
CA MET A 122 -15.65 -24.63 0.52
C MET A 122 -16.19 -23.33 -0.09
N ALA A 123 -17.41 -23.35 -0.65
CA ALA A 123 -18.05 -22.17 -1.21
C ALA A 123 -18.36 -21.13 -0.12
N VAL A 124 -18.99 -21.55 0.98
CA VAL A 124 -19.35 -20.67 2.11
C VAL A 124 -18.10 -20.04 2.73
N VAL A 125 -17.08 -20.86 3.03
CA VAL A 125 -15.80 -20.37 3.57
C VAL A 125 -15.14 -19.41 2.58
N GLY A 126 -15.19 -19.70 1.27
CA GLY A 126 -14.70 -18.81 0.22
C GLY A 126 -15.36 -17.43 0.24
N VAL A 127 -16.70 -17.38 0.32
CA VAL A 127 -17.48 -16.13 0.38
C VAL A 127 -17.18 -15.35 1.65
N ILE A 128 -17.16 -16.01 2.82
CA ILE A 128 -16.85 -15.36 4.11
C ILE A 128 -15.45 -14.74 4.08
N MET A 129 -14.45 -15.52 3.63
CA MET A 129 -13.05 -15.06 3.62
C MET A 129 -12.81 -13.97 2.58
N PHE A 130 -13.49 -14.03 1.44
CA PHE A 130 -13.48 -12.94 0.46
C PHE A 130 -14.16 -11.67 1.01
N GLY A 131 -15.26 -11.81 1.74
CA GLY A 131 -15.91 -10.70 2.45
C GLY A 131 -14.98 -10.04 3.46
N ILE A 132 -14.28 -10.82 4.28
CA ILE A 132 -13.27 -10.32 5.23
C ILE A 132 -12.15 -9.58 4.49
N LEU A 133 -11.66 -10.14 3.37
CA LEU A 133 -10.64 -9.53 2.53
C LEU A 133 -11.11 -8.16 2.00
N LEU A 134 -12.33 -8.07 1.45
CA LEU A 134 -12.89 -6.82 0.95
C LEU A 134 -13.07 -5.78 2.07
N ILE A 135 -13.56 -6.19 3.24
CA ILE A 135 -13.75 -5.29 4.39
C ILE A 135 -12.40 -4.69 4.84
N LYS A 136 -11.34 -5.50 4.83
CA LYS A 136 -9.98 -5.06 5.18
C LYS A 136 -9.40 -4.14 4.10
N GLU A 137 -9.49 -4.52 2.83
CA GLU A 137 -8.91 -3.79 1.71
C GLU A 137 -9.56 -2.42 1.49
N THR A 138 -10.88 -2.35 1.61
CA THR A 138 -11.63 -1.10 1.47
C THR A 138 -11.41 -0.13 2.62
N ARG A 139 -10.63 -0.52 3.65
CA ARG A 139 -10.39 0.26 4.88
C ARG A 139 -11.67 0.81 5.51
N VAL A 140 -12.83 0.18 5.24
CA VAL A 140 -14.15 0.62 5.74
C VAL A 140 -14.15 0.58 7.26
N LEU A 141 -13.52 -0.45 7.85
CA LEU A 141 -13.33 -0.51 9.29
C LEU A 141 -12.47 0.63 9.81
N GLU A 142 -11.39 1.01 9.13
CA GLU A 142 -10.59 2.16 9.56
C GLU A 142 -11.39 3.46 9.45
N GLY A 143 -12.12 3.71 8.35
CA GLY A 143 -12.96 4.90 8.21
C GLY A 143 -14.11 4.98 9.22
N VAL A 144 -14.74 3.84 9.55
CA VAL A 144 -15.82 3.74 10.55
C VAL A 144 -15.25 3.82 11.98
N PHE A 145 -14.15 3.11 12.28
CA PHE A 145 -13.45 3.24 13.55
C PHE A 145 -12.81 4.60 13.72
N TYR A 146 -12.42 5.33 12.67
CA TYR A 146 -11.92 6.71 12.78
C TYR A 146 -13.06 7.67 13.09
N ARG A 147 -14.22 7.50 12.45
CA ARG A 147 -15.44 8.25 12.80
C ARG A 147 -15.88 7.94 14.24
N GLY A 148 -15.72 6.71 14.71
CA GLY A 148 -15.98 6.31 16.11
C GLY A 148 -14.87 6.72 17.11
N LYS A 149 -13.60 6.73 16.70
CA LYS A 149 -12.42 7.17 17.48
C LYS A 149 -12.23 8.68 17.50
N LYS A 150 -13.16 9.47 16.94
CA LYS A 150 -13.27 10.90 17.24
C LYS A 150 -13.30 11.20 18.76
N VAL A 151 -13.52 10.19 19.61
CA VAL A 151 -13.58 10.29 21.08
C VAL A 151 -12.27 9.94 21.79
N ILE A 152 -11.27 9.30 21.15
CA ILE A 152 -9.94 9.15 21.78
C ILE A 152 -9.08 10.32 21.30
N GLU A 153 -9.30 11.46 21.95
CA GLU A 153 -8.44 12.63 21.91
C GLU A 153 -7.00 12.19 22.20
N ALA A 154 -6.20 11.96 21.16
CA ALA A 154 -4.76 12.11 21.32
C ALA A 154 -4.55 13.51 21.94
N PRO A 155 -3.66 13.72 22.92
CA PRO A 155 -3.44 15.04 23.49
C PRO A 155 -3.17 16.06 22.38
N ILE A 156 -3.68 17.30 22.50
CA ILE A 156 -3.16 18.38 21.63
C ILE A 156 -1.67 18.46 21.97
N PRO A 157 -0.76 18.24 20.99
CA PRO A 157 0.65 18.39 21.26
C PRO A 157 0.83 19.79 21.85
N GLU A 158 1.38 19.87 23.06
CA GLU A 158 1.87 21.15 23.58
C GLU A 158 2.86 21.67 22.56
N THR A 159 2.54 22.83 21.99
CA THR A 159 3.41 23.47 21.03
C THR A 159 4.64 23.97 21.77
N GLU A 160 5.83 23.85 21.18
CA GLU A 160 7.03 24.60 21.61
C GLU A 160 6.85 26.15 21.51
N GLU A 161 5.63 26.64 21.27
CA GLU A 161 5.23 28.04 21.48
C GLU A 161 5.49 28.46 22.95
N GLU A 162 5.42 27.53 23.90
CA GLU A 162 5.70 27.80 25.33
C GLU A 162 7.19 27.78 25.71
N SER A 163 8.08 27.24 24.85
CA SER A 163 9.53 27.14 25.14
C SER A 163 10.37 28.26 24.53
N GLY A 164 9.78 29.15 23.71
CA GLY A 164 10.47 30.30 23.11
C GLY A 164 11.53 29.95 22.05
N LEU A 165 11.57 28.69 21.58
CA LEU A 165 12.60 28.14 20.67
C LEU A 165 12.15 28.04 19.20
N LEU A 166 10.90 28.37 18.89
CA LEU A 166 10.39 28.34 17.52
C LEU A 166 10.84 29.58 16.73
N ASP A 167 11.34 29.33 15.53
CA ASP A 167 11.80 30.37 14.62
C ASP A 167 10.65 31.30 14.20
N SER A 168 10.91 32.61 14.17
CA SER A 168 9.94 33.65 13.84
C SER A 168 9.23 33.40 12.51
N ASP A 169 9.94 32.84 11.52
CA ASP A 169 9.43 32.63 10.17
C ASP A 169 8.43 31.46 10.14
N VAL A 170 8.66 30.45 10.97
CA VAL A 170 7.73 29.31 11.14
C VAL A 170 6.45 29.77 11.83
N GLN A 171 6.56 30.59 12.89
CA GLN A 171 5.38 31.13 13.58
C GLN A 171 4.56 32.05 12.68
N ALA A 172 5.22 32.93 11.92
CA ALA A 172 4.55 33.81 10.96
C ALA A 172 3.79 33.00 9.89
N GLU A 173 4.39 31.96 9.33
CA GLU A 173 3.71 31.07 8.38
C GLU A 173 2.54 30.35 9.04
N LYS A 174 2.71 29.86 10.27
CA LYS A 174 1.65 29.18 11.03
C LYS A 174 0.43 30.07 11.22
N ASN A 175 0.64 31.31 11.64
CA ASN A 175 -0.42 32.31 11.79
C ASN A 175 -1.08 32.63 10.44
N ARG A 176 -0.27 32.85 9.39
CA ARG A 176 -0.76 33.08 8.02
C ARG A 176 -1.69 31.97 7.57
N ILE A 177 -1.32 30.70 7.72
CA ILE A 177 -2.14 29.56 7.30
C ILE A 177 -3.40 29.39 8.17
N ARG A 178 -3.30 29.67 9.47
CA ARG A 178 -4.46 29.58 10.37
C ARG A 178 -5.55 30.61 10.02
N GLU A 179 -5.13 31.80 9.62
CA GLU A 179 -5.99 32.92 9.22
C GLU A 179 -6.51 32.85 7.77
N MET A 180 -5.98 31.95 6.94
CA MET A 180 -6.41 31.80 5.54
C MET A 180 -7.90 31.49 5.40
N THR A 181 -8.53 32.15 4.43
CA THR A 181 -9.89 31.84 3.99
C THR A 181 -9.89 30.70 2.96
N LEU A 182 -11.05 30.10 2.70
CA LEU A 182 -11.19 29.06 1.67
C LEU A 182 -10.77 29.53 0.27
N ALA A 183 -11.02 30.79 -0.07
CA ALA A 183 -10.60 31.38 -1.34
C ALA A 183 -9.07 31.47 -1.47
N ASP A 184 -8.38 31.76 -0.36
CA ASP A 184 -6.92 31.78 -0.33
C ASP A 184 -6.34 30.38 -0.52
N ILE A 185 -6.99 29.36 0.04
CA ILE A 185 -6.58 27.95 -0.08
C ILE A 185 -6.66 27.48 -1.54
N GLU A 186 -7.67 27.91 -2.30
CA GLU A 186 -7.81 27.56 -3.72
C GLU A 186 -6.71 28.14 -4.61
N ASN A 187 -6.14 29.29 -4.24
CA ASN A 187 -5.05 29.94 -4.97
C ASN A 187 -3.69 29.24 -4.80
N HIS A 188 -3.56 28.37 -3.80
CA HIS A 188 -2.33 27.62 -3.56
C HIS A 188 -2.46 26.17 -4.06
N ASN A 189 -1.36 25.61 -4.54
CA ASN A 189 -1.36 24.24 -5.03
C ASN A 189 -1.34 23.22 -3.89
N LEU A 190 -0.72 23.54 -2.76
CA LEU A 190 -0.71 22.72 -1.56
C LEU A 190 -0.77 23.59 -0.30
N ILE A 191 -1.71 23.29 0.60
CA ILE A 191 -1.81 23.89 1.93
C ILE A 191 -1.82 22.79 2.99
N LEU A 192 -0.98 22.93 4.01
CA LEU A 192 -0.99 22.10 5.23
C LEU A 192 -1.38 23.01 6.39
N LYS A 193 -2.42 22.65 7.16
CA LYS A 193 -2.89 23.39 8.34
C LYS A 193 -2.90 22.49 9.56
N ASP A 194 -2.00 22.75 10.48
CA ASP A 194 -1.80 22.01 11.74
C ASP A 194 -1.73 20.48 11.53
N MET A 195 -1.17 20.05 10.39
CA MET A 195 -1.18 18.64 9.99
C MET A 195 -0.32 17.80 10.95
N THR A 196 -0.93 16.77 11.53
CA THR A 196 -0.35 15.99 12.64
C THR A 196 -0.58 14.50 12.43
N LYS A 197 0.42 13.68 12.79
CA LYS A 197 0.38 12.21 12.70
C LYS A 197 0.83 11.54 13.99
N TYR A 198 -0.03 10.66 14.49
CA TYR A 198 0.31 9.68 15.52
C TYR A 198 0.39 8.27 14.93
N TYR A 199 1.44 7.55 15.31
CA TYR A 199 1.54 6.10 15.17
C TYR A 199 1.43 5.47 16.56
N GLY A 200 0.22 5.07 16.94
CA GLY A 200 -0.07 4.67 18.32
C GLY A 200 0.15 5.84 19.29
N LYS A 201 1.18 5.74 20.14
CA LYS A 201 1.59 6.79 21.08
C LYS A 201 2.69 7.72 20.54
N PHE A 202 3.34 7.35 19.43
CA PHE A 202 4.45 8.11 18.88
C PHE A 202 3.95 9.24 17.98
N LEU A 203 4.33 10.48 18.29
CA LEU A 203 4.06 11.67 17.48
C LEU A 203 5.14 11.78 16.39
N ALA A 204 4.79 11.41 15.15
CA ALA A 204 5.74 11.40 14.04
C ALA A 204 5.78 12.72 13.26
N VAL A 205 4.67 13.45 13.26
CA VAL A 205 4.52 14.75 12.59
C VAL A 205 3.66 15.63 13.50
N ASN A 206 4.13 16.83 13.83
CA ASN A 206 3.49 17.72 14.78
C ASN A 206 3.14 19.07 14.12
N GLN A 207 1.82 19.33 13.99
CA GLN A 207 1.24 20.62 13.60
C GLN A 207 1.92 21.35 12.42
N LEU A 208 2.25 20.63 11.35
CA LEU A 208 2.89 21.25 10.19
C LEU A 208 1.96 22.26 9.52
N CYS A 209 2.47 23.47 9.31
CA CYS A 209 1.79 24.55 8.59
C CYS A 209 2.68 25.08 7.47
N VAL A 210 2.21 25.02 6.23
CA VAL A 210 2.89 25.62 5.08
C VAL A 210 1.94 25.77 3.90
N GLY A 211 2.12 26.84 3.13
CA GLY A 211 1.49 27.00 1.82
C GLY A 211 2.53 27.00 0.69
N VAL A 212 2.27 26.21 -0.35
CA VAL A 212 3.13 26.07 -1.53
C VAL A 212 2.39 26.56 -2.76
N ASP A 213 2.97 27.58 -3.40
CA ASP A 213 2.42 28.24 -4.58
C ASP A 213 2.67 27.44 -5.87
N ALA A 214 1.89 27.75 -6.91
CA ALA A 214 2.13 27.24 -8.25
C ALA A 214 3.51 27.67 -8.78
N GLY A 215 4.16 26.79 -9.54
CA GLY A 215 5.50 27.04 -10.09
C GLY A 215 6.61 27.21 -9.04
N SER A 216 6.40 26.75 -7.81
CA SER A 216 7.42 26.76 -6.76
C SER A 216 7.92 25.36 -6.44
N CYS A 217 9.18 25.28 -6.00
CA CYS A 217 9.76 24.04 -5.49
C CYS A 217 10.00 24.19 -3.97
N PHE A 218 9.40 23.30 -3.18
CA PHE A 218 9.50 23.30 -1.73
C PHE A 218 10.32 22.10 -1.23
N GLY A 219 11.36 22.37 -0.46
CA GLY A 219 12.24 21.35 0.10
C GLY A 219 11.91 21.03 1.55
N LEU A 220 11.71 19.75 1.86
CA LEU A 220 11.68 19.22 3.21
C LEU A 220 13.06 18.66 3.55
N LEU A 221 13.89 19.47 4.21
CA LEU A 221 15.23 19.09 4.63
C LEU A 221 15.21 18.53 6.05
N GLY A 222 15.87 17.41 6.29
CA GLY A 222 16.02 16.89 7.66
C GLY A 222 16.75 15.57 7.71
N VAL A 223 17.17 15.15 8.90
CA VAL A 223 17.79 13.84 9.11
C VAL A 223 16.76 12.70 8.95
N ASN A 224 17.25 11.46 8.89
CA ASN A 224 16.38 10.29 8.92
C ASN A 224 15.60 10.23 10.23
N GLY A 225 14.31 9.89 10.16
CA GLY A 225 13.43 9.92 11.33
C GLY A 225 12.82 11.28 11.67
N ALA A 226 13.14 12.36 10.94
CA ALA A 226 12.56 13.68 11.20
C ALA A 226 11.06 13.80 10.91
N GLY A 227 10.44 12.84 10.20
CA GLY A 227 9.01 12.85 9.84
C GLY A 227 8.71 13.18 8.36
N LYS A 228 9.74 13.32 7.51
CA LYS A 228 9.63 13.62 6.07
C LYS A 228 8.75 12.62 5.31
N THR A 229 9.11 11.34 5.35
CA THR A 229 8.35 10.27 4.67
C THR A 229 6.95 10.09 5.24
N SER A 230 6.77 10.25 6.56
CA SER A 230 5.44 10.23 7.19
C SER A 230 4.55 11.36 6.71
N THR A 231 5.13 12.55 6.45
CA THR A 231 4.44 13.69 5.83
C THR A 231 3.96 13.31 4.44
N PHE A 232 4.83 12.73 3.60
CA PHE A 232 4.44 12.32 2.24
C PHE A 232 3.38 11.23 2.23
N LYS A 233 3.49 10.21 3.10
CA LYS A 233 2.46 9.17 3.23
C LYS A 233 1.08 9.74 3.59
N MET A 234 1.02 10.84 4.35
CA MET A 234 -0.23 11.54 4.60
C MET A 234 -0.75 12.30 3.37
N LEU A 235 0.14 12.94 2.62
CA LEU A 235 -0.24 13.70 1.42
C LEU A 235 -0.62 12.81 0.24
N THR A 236 -0.08 11.60 0.15
CA THR A 236 -0.42 10.58 -0.85
C THR A 236 -1.64 9.74 -0.44
N GLY A 237 -2.13 9.92 0.79
CA GLY A 237 -3.27 9.18 1.34
C GLY A 237 -2.96 7.74 1.77
N ASP A 238 -1.70 7.33 1.75
CA ASP A 238 -1.27 6.01 2.26
C ASP A 238 -1.57 5.89 3.76
N GLU A 239 -1.42 7.01 4.48
CA GLU A 239 -1.65 7.16 5.91
C GLU A 239 -2.67 8.26 6.21
N MET A 240 -3.63 8.00 7.09
CA MET A 240 -4.59 9.06 7.48
C MET A 240 -3.93 10.13 8.35
N ILE A 241 -4.32 11.38 8.12
CA ILE A 241 -3.95 12.53 8.95
C ILE A 241 -4.70 12.45 10.29
N SER A 242 -3.95 12.44 11.40
CA SER A 242 -4.53 12.36 12.76
C SER A 242 -5.22 13.65 13.18
N ARG A 243 -4.58 14.80 12.99
CA ARG A 243 -5.16 16.12 13.27
C ARG A 243 -4.73 17.15 12.24
N GLY A 244 -5.44 18.28 12.20
CA GLY A 244 -5.27 19.29 11.16
C GLY A 244 -5.88 18.88 9.83
N GLU A 245 -5.58 19.63 8.79
CA GLU A 245 -6.16 19.51 7.47
C GLU A 245 -5.09 19.76 6.40
N ALA A 246 -5.34 19.27 5.19
CA ALA A 246 -4.47 19.49 4.05
C ALA A 246 -5.30 19.53 2.77
N TRP A 247 -4.92 20.41 1.85
CA TRP A 247 -5.61 20.64 0.58
C TRP A 247 -4.63 20.66 -0.58
N VAL A 248 -5.07 20.15 -1.72
CA VAL A 248 -4.38 20.26 -3.00
C VAL A 248 -5.31 20.97 -3.97
N ARG A 249 -4.95 22.18 -4.42
CA ARG A 249 -5.81 23.03 -5.28
C ARG A 249 -7.24 23.16 -4.75
N GLY A 250 -7.39 23.49 -3.47
CA GLY A 250 -8.69 23.58 -2.80
C GLY A 250 -9.38 22.26 -2.44
N ILE A 251 -8.91 21.11 -2.96
CA ILE A 251 -9.51 19.80 -2.67
C ILE A 251 -8.91 19.23 -1.38
N SER A 252 -9.75 18.95 -0.39
CA SER A 252 -9.30 18.39 0.89
C SER A 252 -8.90 16.92 0.76
N ILE A 253 -7.69 16.61 1.23
CA ILE A 253 -7.10 15.26 1.26
C ILE A 253 -7.95 14.31 2.13
N LYS A 254 -8.58 14.84 3.19
CA LYS A 254 -9.40 14.03 4.10
C LYS A 254 -10.76 13.66 3.51
N SER A 255 -11.37 14.55 2.71
CA SER A 255 -12.73 14.34 2.21
C SER A 255 -12.77 13.69 0.84
N ASP A 256 -11.86 14.07 -0.07
CA ASP A 256 -11.90 13.64 -1.47
C ASP A 256 -10.52 13.26 -2.01
N MET A 257 -9.98 12.18 -1.46
CA MET A 257 -8.67 11.65 -1.89
C MET A 257 -8.66 11.19 -3.35
N LYS A 258 -9.81 10.73 -3.89
CA LYS A 258 -9.89 10.23 -5.26
C LYS A 258 -9.62 11.35 -6.27
N SER A 259 -10.19 12.53 -6.06
CA SER A 259 -9.92 13.70 -6.89
C SER A 259 -8.49 14.21 -6.70
N VAL A 260 -7.97 14.19 -5.47
CA VAL A 260 -6.56 14.53 -5.19
C VAL A 260 -5.61 13.61 -5.96
N HIS A 261 -5.84 12.29 -5.95
CA HIS A 261 -5.02 11.33 -6.67
C HIS A 261 -4.88 11.68 -8.16
N GLN A 262 -5.91 12.23 -8.80
CA GLN A 262 -5.86 12.61 -10.22
C GLN A 262 -4.91 13.78 -10.50
N ILE A 263 -4.67 14.66 -9.53
CA ILE A 263 -3.88 15.89 -9.70
C ILE A 263 -2.52 15.88 -9.00
N ILE A 264 -2.17 14.78 -8.31
CA ILE A 264 -0.85 14.60 -7.69
C ILE A 264 -0.02 13.53 -8.39
N GLY A 265 1.30 13.71 -8.38
CA GLY A 265 2.30 12.72 -8.75
C GLY A 265 3.18 12.36 -7.55
N TYR A 266 3.61 11.10 -7.44
CA TYR A 266 4.50 10.66 -6.36
C TYR A 266 5.61 9.77 -6.90
N CYS A 267 6.86 10.11 -6.56
CA CYS A 267 8.03 9.28 -6.76
C CYS A 267 8.55 8.84 -5.38
N PRO A 268 8.39 7.56 -5.00
CA PRO A 268 8.84 7.04 -3.70
C PRO A 268 10.37 6.95 -3.59
N GLN A 269 10.87 6.82 -2.36
CA GLN A 269 12.32 6.67 -2.07
C GLN A 269 12.90 5.41 -2.71
N PHE A 270 12.17 4.29 -2.64
CA PHE A 270 12.53 3.04 -3.31
C PHE A 270 11.82 2.95 -4.66
N ASP A 271 12.51 2.47 -5.69
CA ASP A 271 11.92 2.28 -7.01
C ASP A 271 10.83 1.19 -6.98
N ALA A 272 9.57 1.61 -6.87
CA ALA A 272 8.39 0.74 -6.86
C ALA A 272 8.00 0.29 -8.28
N LEU A 273 8.97 -0.28 -9.00
CA LEU A 273 8.82 -0.69 -10.40
C LEU A 273 8.71 -2.22 -10.52
N LEU A 274 8.01 -2.68 -11.56
CA LEU A 274 7.87 -4.10 -11.86
C LEU A 274 9.07 -4.57 -12.69
N ASP A 275 9.97 -5.31 -12.05
CA ASP A 275 11.28 -5.70 -12.60
C ASP A 275 11.20 -6.51 -13.92
N ASP A 276 10.14 -7.29 -14.12
CA ASP A 276 9.99 -8.12 -15.33
C ASP A 276 9.33 -7.41 -16.52
N LEU A 277 8.75 -6.23 -16.30
CA LEU A 277 8.20 -5.40 -17.36
C LEU A 277 9.28 -4.53 -18.00
N THR A 278 9.02 -4.08 -19.22
CA THR A 278 9.82 -3.03 -19.87
C THR A 278 9.45 -1.64 -19.34
N GLY A 279 10.32 -0.65 -19.56
CA GLY A 279 9.99 0.74 -19.25
C GLY A 279 8.74 1.22 -20.00
N ARG A 280 8.57 0.82 -21.26
CA ARG A 280 7.40 1.15 -22.07
C ARG A 280 6.11 0.55 -21.50
N GLU A 281 6.12 -0.73 -21.18
CA GLU A 281 4.96 -1.42 -20.59
C GLU A 281 4.60 -0.80 -19.23
N THR A 282 5.61 -0.48 -18.41
CA THR A 282 5.40 0.20 -17.13
C THR A 282 4.69 1.54 -17.34
N LEU A 283 5.17 2.39 -18.25
CA LEU A 283 4.53 3.67 -18.55
C LEU A 283 3.11 3.49 -19.08
N TYR A 284 2.86 2.47 -19.91
CA TYR A 284 1.53 2.19 -20.45
C TYR A 284 0.54 1.77 -19.36
N ILE A 285 0.95 0.91 -18.42
CA ILE A 285 0.11 0.51 -17.28
C ILE A 285 -0.28 1.74 -16.46
N PHE A 286 0.68 2.60 -16.11
CA PHE A 286 0.36 3.82 -15.36
C PHE A 286 -0.47 4.82 -16.15
N CYS A 287 -0.32 4.91 -17.48
CA CYS A 287 -1.20 5.71 -18.33
C CYS A 287 -2.65 5.19 -18.31
N LEU A 288 -2.84 3.87 -18.38
CA LEU A 288 -4.16 3.22 -18.31
C LEU A 288 -4.82 3.47 -16.95
N LEU A 289 -4.07 3.31 -15.85
CA LEU A 289 -4.56 3.59 -14.50
C LEU A 289 -4.96 5.06 -14.31
N ARG A 290 -4.30 5.98 -15.02
CA ARG A 290 -4.61 7.41 -15.04
C ARG A 290 -5.74 7.78 -16.02
N GLY A 291 -6.31 6.82 -16.75
CA GLY A 291 -7.40 7.06 -17.71
C GLY A 291 -6.97 7.78 -18.98
N ILE A 292 -5.68 7.75 -19.34
CA ILE A 292 -5.17 8.36 -20.58
C ILE A 292 -5.63 7.52 -21.78
N SER A 293 -6.02 8.16 -22.88
CA SER A 293 -6.42 7.46 -24.11
C SER A 293 -5.25 6.69 -24.73
N THR A 294 -5.46 5.47 -25.21
CA THR A 294 -4.45 4.62 -25.87
C THR A 294 -3.72 5.31 -27.02
N GLN A 295 -4.42 6.16 -27.78
CA GLN A 295 -3.85 6.94 -28.88
C GLN A 295 -2.73 7.90 -28.43
N ARG A 296 -2.81 8.43 -27.21
CA ARG A 296 -1.82 9.38 -26.65
C ARG A 296 -0.70 8.69 -25.88
N MET A 297 -0.87 7.42 -25.50
CA MET A 297 0.10 6.72 -24.65
C MET A 297 1.48 6.60 -25.27
N LYS A 298 1.54 6.25 -26.56
CA LYS A 298 2.81 6.12 -27.27
C LYS A 298 3.58 7.45 -27.24
N GLY A 299 2.94 8.53 -27.69
CA GLY A 299 3.55 9.86 -27.72
C GLY A 299 4.00 10.33 -26.33
N LEU A 300 3.14 10.17 -25.30
CA LEU A 300 3.49 10.55 -23.93
C LEU A 300 4.66 9.72 -23.38
N SER A 301 4.66 8.41 -23.61
CA SER A 301 5.73 7.53 -23.12
C SER A 301 7.09 7.87 -23.74
N GLU A 302 7.12 8.16 -25.04
CA GLU A 302 8.34 8.50 -25.77
C GLU A 302 8.80 9.90 -25.40
N GLN A 303 7.87 10.85 -25.24
CA GLN A 303 8.19 12.19 -24.74
C GLN A 303 8.84 12.13 -23.36
N LEU A 304 8.23 11.43 -22.39
CA LEU A 304 8.79 11.29 -21.04
C LEU A 304 10.15 10.60 -21.06
N ALA A 305 10.33 9.57 -21.89
CA ALA A 305 11.59 8.85 -22.01
C ALA A 305 12.71 9.69 -22.64
N VAL A 306 12.38 10.58 -23.58
CA VAL A 306 13.31 11.56 -24.15
C VAL A 306 13.64 12.64 -23.13
N GLU A 307 12.66 13.22 -22.44
CA GLU A 307 12.87 14.26 -21.43
C GLU A 307 13.76 13.77 -20.29
N LEU A 308 13.53 12.55 -19.79
CA LEU A 308 14.31 11.92 -18.72
C LEU A 308 15.57 11.20 -19.22
N ASN A 309 15.86 11.26 -20.52
CA ASN A 309 17.05 10.68 -21.14
C ASN A 309 17.26 9.20 -20.78
N PHE A 310 16.23 8.39 -21.03
CA PHE A 310 16.29 6.93 -20.96
C PHE A 310 15.65 6.22 -22.17
N MET A 311 15.34 6.95 -23.25
CA MET A 311 14.73 6.40 -24.47
C MET A 311 15.47 5.17 -25.03
N GLN A 312 16.80 5.16 -25.00
CA GLN A 312 17.62 4.02 -25.44
C GLN A 312 17.43 2.73 -24.60
N HIS A 313 16.84 2.85 -23.41
CA HIS A 313 16.58 1.74 -22.49
C HIS A 313 15.10 1.37 -22.42
N ILE A 314 14.19 2.14 -23.04
CA ILE A 314 12.74 2.06 -22.81
C ILE A 314 12.15 0.65 -23.05
N ASP A 315 12.72 -0.09 -24.00
CA ASP A 315 12.29 -1.44 -24.40
C ASP A 315 13.08 -2.56 -23.70
N LYS A 316 14.00 -2.22 -22.79
CA LYS A 316 14.67 -3.18 -21.91
C LYS A 316 13.81 -3.45 -20.68
N LYS A 317 13.97 -4.65 -20.09
CA LYS A 317 13.32 -4.98 -18.83
C LYS A 317 13.86 -4.13 -17.69
N VAL A 318 13.01 -3.72 -16.76
CA VAL A 318 13.39 -2.85 -15.64
C VAL A 318 14.49 -3.49 -14.79
N LYS A 319 14.53 -4.81 -14.62
CA LYS A 319 15.62 -5.49 -13.91
C LYS A 319 17.02 -5.28 -14.51
N GLU A 320 17.10 -4.95 -15.80
CA GLU A 320 18.37 -4.66 -16.50
C GLU A 320 18.77 -3.18 -16.39
N TYR A 321 17.92 -2.34 -15.81
CA TYR A 321 18.22 -0.92 -15.64
C TYR A 321 19.24 -0.72 -14.53
N SER A 322 20.16 0.23 -14.74
CA SER A 322 20.94 0.80 -13.63
C SER A 322 20.00 1.51 -12.65
N GLY A 323 20.43 1.68 -11.38
CA GLY A 323 19.65 2.41 -10.38
C GLY A 323 19.23 3.81 -10.84
N GLY A 324 20.12 4.55 -11.52
CA GLY A 324 19.78 5.85 -12.11
C GLY A 324 18.68 5.79 -13.18
N ASN A 325 18.65 4.74 -14.01
CA ASN A 325 17.59 4.56 -15.00
C ASN A 325 16.27 4.10 -14.37
N LYS A 326 16.31 3.29 -13.31
CA LYS A 326 15.12 2.96 -12.51
C LYS A 326 14.52 4.23 -11.91
N ARG A 327 15.37 5.09 -11.31
CA ARG A 327 14.95 6.38 -10.76
C ARG A 327 14.35 7.32 -11.81
N LYS A 328 14.96 7.40 -12.99
CA LYS A 328 14.40 8.16 -14.14
C LYS A 328 13.02 7.65 -14.53
N LEU A 329 12.83 6.33 -14.62
CA LEU A 329 11.52 5.74 -14.92
C LEU A 329 10.49 6.01 -13.80
N SER A 330 10.89 5.90 -12.53
CA SER A 330 10.04 6.24 -11.38
C SER A 330 9.59 7.71 -11.42
N THR A 331 10.51 8.61 -11.75
CA THR A 331 10.20 10.03 -11.98
C THR A 331 9.29 10.23 -13.20
N ALA A 332 9.47 9.47 -14.28
CA ALA A 332 8.57 9.52 -15.44
C ALA A 332 7.14 9.18 -15.03
N VAL A 333 6.97 8.13 -14.23
CA VAL A 333 5.66 7.68 -13.72
C VAL A 333 4.99 8.77 -12.89
N SER A 334 5.74 9.48 -12.04
CA SER A 334 5.17 10.56 -11.22
C SER A 334 4.69 11.76 -12.05
N LEU A 335 5.21 11.95 -13.26
CA LEU A 335 4.81 13.04 -14.17
C LEU A 335 3.63 12.69 -15.10
N ILE A 336 3.20 11.42 -15.14
CA ILE A 336 2.06 10.98 -15.96
C ILE A 336 0.77 11.68 -15.50
N GLY A 337 -0.02 12.15 -16.47
CA GLY A 337 -1.32 12.80 -16.20
C GLY A 337 -1.21 14.30 -15.93
N ASN A 338 -0.03 14.91 -16.10
CA ASN A 338 0.23 16.33 -15.88
C ASN A 338 -0.26 16.81 -14.50
N PRO A 339 0.27 16.23 -13.41
CA PRO A 339 -0.13 16.59 -12.05
C PRO A 339 0.20 18.06 -11.75
N SER A 340 -0.63 18.68 -10.91
CA SER A 340 -0.40 20.03 -10.40
C SER A 340 0.66 20.05 -9.29
N VAL A 341 0.72 18.97 -8.50
CA VAL A 341 1.68 18.78 -7.42
C VAL A 341 2.46 17.48 -7.60
N VAL A 342 3.78 17.54 -7.54
CA VAL A 342 4.66 16.37 -7.64
C VAL A 342 5.48 16.21 -6.36
N TYR A 343 5.34 15.06 -5.71
CA TYR A 343 6.09 14.67 -4.53
C TYR A 343 7.27 13.79 -4.94
N LEU A 344 8.49 14.16 -4.54
CA LEU A 344 9.73 13.44 -4.83
C LEU A 344 10.43 13.06 -3.53
N ASP A 345 10.37 11.78 -3.15
CA ASP A 345 10.95 11.30 -1.89
C ASP A 345 12.42 10.88 -2.10
N GLU A 346 13.35 11.70 -1.62
CA GLU A 346 14.79 11.54 -1.79
C GLU A 346 15.23 11.15 -3.22
N PRO A 347 14.88 11.97 -4.22
CA PRO A 347 14.93 11.57 -5.63
C PRO A 347 16.34 11.31 -6.16
N THR A 348 17.39 11.82 -5.52
CA THR A 348 18.78 11.68 -5.98
C THR A 348 19.62 10.69 -5.19
N THR A 349 19.05 10.04 -4.17
CA THR A 349 19.75 9.01 -3.40
C THR A 349 20.16 7.86 -4.31
N GLY A 350 21.45 7.53 -4.32
CA GLY A 350 22.02 6.42 -5.11
C GLY A 350 22.25 6.72 -6.59
N MET A 351 22.08 7.96 -7.05
CA MET A 351 22.40 8.38 -8.42
C MET A 351 23.85 8.84 -8.57
N ASP A 352 24.45 8.61 -9.73
CA ASP A 352 25.73 9.24 -10.09
C ASP A 352 25.57 10.77 -10.28
N PRO A 353 26.65 11.56 -10.13
CA PRO A 353 26.57 13.02 -10.22
C PRO A 353 26.01 13.56 -11.54
N GLY A 354 26.23 12.85 -12.66
CA GLY A 354 25.72 13.25 -13.96
C GLY A 354 24.21 13.08 -14.05
N ALA A 355 23.71 11.91 -13.64
CA ALA A 355 22.29 11.62 -13.61
C ALA A 355 21.53 12.47 -12.58
N LYS A 356 22.15 12.80 -11.43
CA LYS A 356 21.65 13.76 -10.44
C LYS A 356 21.36 15.13 -11.08
N ARG A 357 22.35 15.70 -11.76
CA ARG A 357 22.21 17.01 -12.45
C ARG A 357 21.16 16.97 -13.56
N HIS A 358 21.07 15.86 -14.30
CA HIS A 358 20.03 15.70 -15.32
C HIS A 358 18.63 15.72 -14.71
N LEU A 359 18.42 14.99 -13.61
CA LEU A 359 17.16 15.00 -12.89
C LEU A 359 16.81 16.39 -12.38
N TRP A 360 17.79 17.12 -11.85
CA TRP A 360 17.60 18.49 -11.38
C TRP A 360 17.10 19.44 -12.48
N ASN A 361 17.68 19.36 -13.67
CA ASN A 361 17.25 20.17 -14.81
C ASN A 361 15.79 19.90 -15.19
N ILE A 362 15.35 18.64 -15.10
CA ILE A 362 13.97 18.25 -15.39
C ILE A 362 13.03 18.77 -14.31
N VAL A 363 13.40 18.65 -13.05
CA VAL A 363 12.63 19.20 -11.92
C VAL A 363 12.45 20.71 -12.11
N CYS A 364 13.52 21.45 -12.43
CA CYS A 364 13.42 22.87 -12.75
C CYS A 364 12.49 23.14 -13.94
N LYS A 365 12.62 22.39 -15.04
CA LYS A 365 11.72 22.52 -16.20
C LYS A 365 10.25 22.28 -15.85
N GLN A 366 9.96 21.28 -15.00
CA GLN A 366 8.60 20.97 -14.56
C GLN A 366 8.05 22.06 -13.63
N ARG A 367 8.87 22.59 -12.73
CA ARG A 367 8.53 23.77 -11.91
C ARG A 367 8.19 24.96 -12.80
N ASP A 368 9.05 25.27 -13.77
CA ASP A 368 8.88 26.42 -14.67
C ASP A 368 7.65 26.26 -15.59
N SER A 369 7.16 25.03 -15.78
CA SER A 369 5.87 24.75 -16.43
C SER A 369 4.63 25.03 -15.55
N GLY A 370 4.82 25.56 -14.35
CA GLY A 370 3.77 25.93 -13.40
C GLY A 370 3.41 24.87 -12.35
N LYS A 371 4.11 23.72 -12.34
CA LYS A 371 3.87 22.65 -11.35
C LYS A 371 4.50 23.02 -10.01
N SER A 372 3.85 22.63 -8.91
CA SER A 372 4.48 22.69 -7.59
C SER A 372 5.20 21.38 -7.32
N ILE A 373 6.47 21.47 -6.92
CA ILE A 373 7.29 20.30 -6.62
C ILE A 373 7.62 20.32 -5.15
N ILE A 374 7.37 19.22 -4.45
CA ILE A 374 7.78 19.05 -3.07
C ILE A 374 8.76 17.89 -3.03
N LEU A 375 9.96 18.15 -2.54
CA LEU A 375 10.99 17.12 -2.42
C LEU A 375 11.42 16.94 -0.97
N THR A 376 11.73 15.71 -0.59
CA THR A 376 12.46 15.44 0.64
C THR A 376 13.93 15.26 0.30
N SER A 377 14.79 15.79 1.16
CA SER A 377 16.23 15.56 1.04
C SER A 377 16.90 15.59 2.40
N HIS A 378 18.07 14.97 2.46
CA HIS A 378 19.05 15.16 3.54
C HIS A 378 20.26 15.98 3.06
N SER A 379 20.27 16.39 1.78
CA SER A 379 21.35 17.16 1.16
C SER A 379 20.96 18.63 1.02
N MET A 380 21.70 19.51 1.69
CA MET A 380 21.52 20.96 1.54
C MET A 380 21.80 21.42 0.11
N GLU A 381 22.76 20.80 -0.58
CA GLU A 381 23.13 21.10 -1.97
C GLU A 381 21.93 20.88 -2.92
N GLU A 382 21.16 19.81 -2.72
CA GLU A 382 19.97 19.52 -3.52
C GLU A 382 18.85 20.53 -3.30
N CYS A 383 18.58 20.84 -2.03
CA CYS A 383 17.59 21.86 -1.70
C CYS A 383 18.01 23.24 -2.23
N GLU A 384 19.29 23.57 -2.20
CA GLU A 384 19.82 24.82 -2.75
C GLU A 384 19.66 24.92 -4.26
N ALA A 385 19.94 23.83 -4.99
CA ALA A 385 19.85 23.83 -6.44
C ALA A 385 18.40 23.90 -6.96
N LEU A 386 17.44 23.30 -6.23
CA LEU A 386 16.08 23.09 -6.72
C LEU A 386 15.03 23.99 -6.07
N CYS A 387 15.14 24.21 -4.76
CA CYS A 387 14.04 24.74 -3.97
C CYS A 387 14.03 26.26 -3.92
N SER A 388 12.86 26.83 -4.14
CA SER A 388 12.57 28.26 -3.92
C SER A 388 12.49 28.57 -2.43
N ARG A 389 11.89 27.65 -1.67
CA ARG A 389 11.75 27.69 -0.20
C ARG A 389 12.03 26.30 0.34
N LEU A 390 12.60 26.21 1.54
CA LEU A 390 12.75 24.95 2.25
C LEU A 390 12.35 25.09 3.71
N ALA A 391 11.91 23.99 4.30
CA ALA A 391 11.74 23.83 5.73
C ALA A 391 12.75 22.82 6.27
N ILE A 392 13.37 23.16 7.40
CA ILE A 392 14.21 22.24 8.16
C ILE A 392 13.33 21.56 9.20
N MET A 393 13.22 20.24 9.07
CA MET A 393 12.38 19.39 9.90
C MET A 393 13.22 18.64 10.94
N VAL A 394 12.80 18.72 12.20
CA VAL A 394 13.41 18.00 13.34
C VAL A 394 12.29 17.47 14.23
N ASN A 395 12.35 16.19 14.57
CA ASN A 395 11.39 15.52 15.47
C ASN A 395 9.90 15.76 15.13
N GLY A 396 9.55 15.77 13.84
CA GLY A 396 8.16 15.93 13.42
C GLY A 396 7.72 17.38 13.17
N GLU A 397 8.56 18.38 13.46
CA GLU A 397 8.21 19.81 13.40
C GLU A 397 9.09 20.59 12.43
N PHE A 398 8.57 21.69 11.88
CA PHE A 398 9.39 22.70 11.21
C PHE A 398 10.11 23.55 12.25
N LYS A 399 11.44 23.51 12.23
CA LYS A 399 12.27 24.38 13.07
C LYS A 399 12.65 25.67 12.35
N CYS A 400 12.81 25.61 11.03
CA CYS A 400 13.18 26.78 10.22
C CYS A 400 12.41 26.73 8.91
N LEU A 401 12.03 27.87 8.37
CA LEU A 401 11.33 27.99 7.09
C LEU A 401 11.84 29.24 6.35
N GLY A 402 12.16 29.12 5.07
CA GLY A 402 12.56 30.29 4.28
C GLY A 402 13.21 29.92 2.97
N SER A 403 13.71 30.93 2.25
CA SER A 403 14.58 30.69 1.09
C SER A 403 15.92 30.11 1.54
N THR A 404 16.60 29.42 0.63
CA THR A 404 17.93 28.84 0.87
C THR A 404 18.93 29.91 1.33
N GLN A 405 18.91 31.09 0.69
CA GLN A 405 19.76 32.23 1.04
C GLN A 405 19.42 32.83 2.41
N HIS A 406 18.13 32.95 2.74
CA HIS A 406 17.68 33.44 4.05
C HIS A 406 18.18 32.54 5.18
N LEU A 407 17.99 31.22 5.03
CA LEU A 407 18.44 30.26 6.02
C LEU A 407 19.96 30.21 6.12
N LYS A 408 20.69 30.29 5.00
CA LYS A 408 22.15 30.42 5.04
C LYS A 408 22.57 31.65 5.84
N ASN A 409 22.01 32.82 5.57
CA ASN A 409 22.38 34.04 6.30
C ASN A 409 22.07 33.93 7.80
N LYS A 410 20.89 33.38 8.15
CA LYS A 410 20.43 33.22 9.53
C LYS A 410 21.32 32.25 10.32
N PHE A 411 21.72 31.13 9.73
CA PHE A 411 22.50 30.08 10.40
C PHE A 411 24.02 30.20 10.24
N PHE A 412 24.54 30.76 9.14
CA PHE A 412 25.98 31.07 9.00
C PHE A 412 26.43 32.17 9.96
N SER A 413 25.55 33.13 10.29
CA SER A 413 25.86 34.15 11.29
C SER A 413 26.16 33.52 12.66
N PHE A 414 25.46 32.43 13.03
CA PHE A 414 25.73 31.70 14.27
C PHE A 414 27.08 30.97 14.25
N TYR A 415 27.47 30.38 13.12
CA TYR A 415 28.74 29.64 12.99
C TYR A 415 29.96 30.59 13.01
N ASN A 416 29.87 31.77 12.40
CA ASN A 416 30.93 32.79 12.46
C ASN A 416 31.00 33.46 13.84
N PHE A 417 29.90 33.60 14.57
CA PHE A 417 29.92 34.13 15.93
C PHE A 417 30.63 33.17 16.91
N PHE A 418 30.48 31.85 16.73
CA PHE A 418 31.16 30.85 17.54
C PHE A 418 32.66 30.73 17.23
N LEU A 419 33.08 31.01 16.00
CA LEU A 419 34.49 30.98 15.58
C LEU A 419 35.27 32.25 15.94
N ASN A 420 34.60 33.39 16.16
CA ASN A 420 35.25 34.64 16.60
C ASN A 420 35.35 34.80 18.13
N PHE A 421 34.91 33.80 18.90
CA PHE A 421 34.98 33.77 20.37
C PHE A 421 35.89 32.65 20.93
N ASN A 422 36.65 31.96 20.07
CA ASN A 422 37.84 31.18 20.42
C ASN A 422 39.05 31.81 19.75
#